data_AF-A0A8J4D9B6-F1
#
_entry.id   AF-A0A8J4D9B6-F1
#
_cell.length_a   1.000
_cell.length_b   1.000
_cell.length_c   1.000
_cell.angle_alpha   90.00
_cell.angle_beta   90.00
_cell.angle_gamma   90.00
#
_symmetry.space_group_name_H-M   'P 1'
#
loop_
_entity.id
_entity.type
_entity.pdbx_description
1 polymer ?
#
loop_
_entity_poly.entity_id
_entity_poly.type
_entity_poly.pdbx_seq_one_letter_code
_entity_poly.pdbx_strand_id
1 'polypeptide(L)'
;MCQSEPSVSYESNVDDPECCWICLGEGGVLSRPCMCPRSVHPTCLARWQLQQAGRKEERSCRFCNASLPDWKAQLAPAPPAPVEPVMVVSLGGKAVKMRVKPGPEGMAQFRQQVRELFNIPPDVEFECSFKCKAPSGDTIQLDGLASYEAATHCASLMAAQRAATASRRAASAPPYAHRSAVPPQEIGATTPDEQQQQQLPQQQGPNGHHHSHHHSHSGHLAHHQYHISPPHSLATPTVSPSSNQQQHPQHQILV
;
A
#
# COMPACT_ATOMS: atom_id res chain seq x y z
N MET A 1 -26.38 58.87 31.10
CA MET A 1 -26.05 58.57 29.69
C MET A 1 -25.58 57.13 29.64
N CYS A 2 -26.51 56.19 29.45
CA CYS A 2 -26.21 54.77 29.28
C CYS A 2 -26.15 54.50 27.79
N GLN A 3 -24.96 54.19 27.27
CA GLN A 3 -24.78 53.79 25.88
C GLN A 3 -25.25 52.34 25.77
N SER A 4 -26.36 52.14 25.05
CA SER A 4 -26.89 50.84 24.66
C SER A 4 -25.91 50.16 23.71
N GLU A 5 -25.36 49.02 24.10
CA GLU A 5 -24.53 48.18 23.23
C GLU A 5 -25.38 47.60 22.09
N PRO A 6 -24.88 47.60 20.84
CA PRO A 6 -25.57 46.97 19.74
C PRO A 6 -25.58 45.45 19.94
N SER A 7 -26.77 44.89 20.08
CA SER A 7 -27.04 43.46 20.06
C SER A 7 -26.63 42.89 18.70
N VAL A 8 -25.46 42.24 18.65
CA VAL A 8 -25.04 41.44 17.50
C VAL A 8 -25.95 40.21 17.45
N SER A 9 -26.97 40.26 16.61
CA SER A 9 -27.75 39.08 16.25
C SER A 9 -26.82 38.14 15.49
N TYR A 10 -26.37 37.09 16.17
CA TYR A 10 -25.72 35.95 15.53
C TYR A 10 -26.78 35.26 14.67
N GLU A 11 -26.91 35.71 13.42
CA GLU A 11 -27.64 34.97 12.40
C GLU A 11 -26.90 33.63 12.27
N SER A 12 -27.45 32.61 12.92
CA SER A 12 -27.01 31.23 12.81
C SER A 12 -26.97 30.88 11.33
N ASN A 13 -25.77 30.73 10.76
CA ASN A 13 -25.58 30.18 9.41
C ASN A 13 -26.28 28.82 9.37
N VAL A 14 -27.46 28.82 8.76
CA VAL A 14 -28.29 27.65 8.50
C VAL A 14 -27.63 26.88 7.35
N ASP A 15 -27.37 25.60 7.59
CA ASP A 15 -26.88 24.60 6.63
C ASP A 15 -25.43 24.77 6.15
N ASP A 16 -24.45 24.58 7.04
CA ASP A 16 -23.16 24.04 6.58
C ASP A 16 -23.44 22.63 6.03
N PRO A 17 -23.30 22.39 4.71
CA PRO A 17 -23.68 21.12 4.11
C PRO A 17 -22.89 20.00 4.78
N GLU A 18 -23.59 18.95 5.20
CA GLU A 18 -22.95 17.76 5.76
C GLU A 18 -22.01 17.21 4.68
N CYS A 19 -20.70 17.47 4.82
CA CYS A 19 -19.69 17.07 3.85
C CYS A 19 -18.84 15.93 4.40
N CYS A 20 -18.27 15.14 3.50
CA CYS A 20 -17.36 14.08 3.90
C CYS A 20 -16.09 14.67 4.52
N TRP A 21 -15.79 14.38 5.78
CA TRP A 21 -14.61 14.97 6.45
C TRP A 21 -13.26 14.55 5.85
N ILE A 22 -13.23 13.53 5.00
CA ILE A 22 -11.99 13.06 4.32
C ILE A 22 -11.76 13.78 3.00
N CYS A 23 -12.78 13.87 2.13
CA CYS A 23 -12.62 14.42 0.78
C CYS A 23 -13.23 15.82 0.62
N LEU A 24 -13.95 16.32 1.63
CA LEU A 24 -14.66 17.61 1.65
C LEU A 24 -15.66 17.80 0.50
N GLY A 25 -16.11 16.70 -0.11
CA GLY A 25 -17.05 16.72 -1.24
C GLY A 25 -18.46 16.32 -0.82
N GLU A 26 -19.43 16.69 -1.64
CA GLU A 26 -20.88 16.55 -1.41
C GLU A 26 -21.51 15.35 -2.16
N GLY A 27 -20.70 14.52 -2.82
CA GLY A 27 -21.18 13.43 -3.67
C GLY A 27 -21.17 12.05 -3.02
N GLY A 28 -22.34 11.42 -2.94
CA GLY A 28 -22.50 10.03 -2.47
C GLY A 28 -23.26 9.92 -1.15
N VAL A 29 -23.47 8.68 -0.68
CA VAL A 29 -24.14 8.45 0.60
C VAL A 29 -23.14 8.65 1.74
N LEU A 30 -23.44 9.59 2.62
CA LEU A 30 -22.70 9.81 3.85
C LEU A 30 -23.15 8.84 4.94
N SER A 31 -22.21 8.47 5.81
CA SER A 31 -22.44 7.59 6.93
C SER A 31 -21.72 8.11 8.18
N ARG A 32 -22.22 7.70 9.34
CA ARG A 32 -21.65 7.99 10.66
C ARG A 32 -21.27 6.67 11.33
N PRO A 33 -20.06 6.13 11.08
CA PRO A 33 -19.67 4.80 11.56
C PRO A 33 -19.52 4.72 13.08
N CYS A 34 -19.59 5.86 13.79
CA CYS A 34 -19.50 5.96 15.23
C CYS A 34 -20.22 7.24 15.72
N MET A 35 -20.24 7.47 17.04
CA MET A 35 -20.89 8.64 17.65
C MET A 35 -20.16 9.98 17.46
N CYS A 36 -19.04 10.00 16.73
CA CYS A 36 -18.36 11.26 16.45
C CYS A 36 -19.23 12.16 15.56
N PRO A 37 -19.11 13.50 15.68
CA PRO A 37 -19.98 14.43 14.97
C PRO A 37 -19.78 14.45 13.44
N ARG A 38 -18.81 13.69 12.90
CA ARG A 38 -18.33 13.79 11.52
C ARG A 38 -18.90 12.69 10.62
N SER A 39 -19.34 13.11 9.45
CA SER A 39 -19.91 12.23 8.42
C SER A 39 -18.92 11.94 7.31
N VAL A 40 -18.97 10.74 6.75
CA VAL A 40 -17.95 10.24 5.83
C VAL A 40 -18.55 9.33 4.77
N HIS A 41 -18.05 9.41 3.54
CA HIS A 41 -18.35 8.40 2.53
C HIS A 41 -17.74 7.05 2.95
N PRO A 42 -18.48 5.93 2.90
CA PRO A 42 -17.96 4.60 3.23
C PRO A 42 -16.66 4.26 2.48
N THR A 43 -16.57 4.61 1.19
CA THR A 43 -15.37 4.40 0.37
C THR A 43 -14.20 5.26 0.82
N CYS A 44 -14.43 6.52 1.21
CA CYS A 44 -13.36 7.39 1.73
C CYS A 44 -12.82 6.84 3.06
N LEU A 45 -13.72 6.40 3.95
CA LEU A 45 -13.33 5.76 5.20
C LEU A 45 -12.49 4.50 4.94
N ALA A 46 -12.94 3.63 4.04
CA ALA A 46 -12.23 2.40 3.72
C ALA A 46 -10.82 2.65 3.16
N ARG A 47 -10.66 3.68 2.31
CA ARG A 47 -9.34 4.08 1.79
C ARG A 47 -8.44 4.64 2.89
N TRP A 48 -8.99 5.42 3.81
CA TRP A 48 -8.25 5.92 4.96
C TRP A 48 -7.85 4.77 5.91
N GLN A 49 -8.75 3.84 6.21
CA GLN A 49 -8.45 2.65 7.03
C GLN A 49 -7.32 1.84 6.42
N LEU A 50 -7.33 1.64 5.10
CA LEU A 50 -6.24 0.97 4.38
C LEU A 50 -4.91 1.72 4.51
N GLN A 51 -4.89 3.06 4.46
CA GLN A 51 -3.68 3.85 4.72
C GLN A 51 -3.18 3.74 6.18
N GLN A 52 -4.07 3.37 7.11
CA GLN A 52 -3.73 3.12 8.51
C GLN A 52 -3.47 1.64 8.80
N ALA A 53 -3.30 0.78 7.78
CA ALA A 53 -3.07 -0.64 7.97
C ALA A 53 -1.96 -0.93 9.00
N GLY A 54 -2.21 -1.91 9.86
CA GLY A 54 -1.30 -2.28 10.95
C GLY A 54 -1.34 -1.34 12.16
N ARG A 55 -2.10 -0.24 12.11
CA ARG A 55 -2.33 0.69 13.23
C ARG A 55 -3.70 0.45 13.88
N LYS A 56 -3.91 1.03 15.06
CA LYS A 56 -5.20 0.95 15.76
C LYS A 56 -6.31 1.60 14.94
N GLU A 57 -5.97 2.69 14.27
CA GLU A 57 -6.85 3.49 13.41
C GLU A 57 -7.41 2.73 12.21
N GLU A 58 -6.79 1.62 11.79
CA GLU A 58 -7.36 0.72 10.79
C GLU A 58 -8.75 0.22 11.19
N ARG A 59 -8.95 -0.07 12.48
CA ARG A 59 -10.13 -0.78 12.99
C ARG A 59 -10.91 0.01 14.04
N SER A 60 -10.38 1.13 14.52
CA SER A 60 -10.99 1.90 15.59
C SER A 60 -10.94 3.40 15.32
N CYS A 61 -12.01 4.10 15.68
CA CYS A 61 -12.07 5.55 15.57
C CYS A 61 -10.99 6.19 16.47
N ARG A 62 -10.18 7.09 15.92
CA ARG A 62 -9.13 7.80 16.68
C ARG A 62 -9.66 8.67 17.83
N PHE A 63 -10.92 9.11 17.76
CA PHE A 63 -11.51 10.03 18.74
C PHE A 63 -12.26 9.27 19.85
N CYS A 64 -13.23 8.43 19.48
CA CYS A 64 -14.07 7.73 20.45
C CYS A 64 -13.69 6.25 20.67
N ASN A 65 -12.68 5.72 19.96
CA ASN A 65 -12.24 4.32 20.01
C ASN A 65 -13.31 3.28 19.61
N ALA A 66 -14.47 3.69 19.11
CA ALA A 66 -15.48 2.77 18.58
C ALA A 66 -14.91 1.92 17.43
N SER A 67 -15.35 0.67 17.32
CA SER A 67 -14.99 -0.20 16.20
C SER A 67 -15.53 0.39 14.89
N LEU A 68 -14.66 0.48 13.88
CA LEU A 68 -15.05 0.91 12.55
C LEU A 68 -15.53 -0.30 11.72
N PRO A 69 -16.34 -0.08 10.68
CA PRO A 69 -16.70 -1.13 9.72
C PRO A 69 -15.49 -1.76 9.04
N ASP A 70 -15.61 -3.00 8.57
CA ASP A 70 -14.58 -3.64 7.77
C ASP A 70 -14.43 -2.94 6.41
N TRP A 71 -13.22 -2.50 6.10
CA TRP A 71 -12.92 -1.72 4.90
C TRP A 71 -12.86 -2.58 3.63
N LYS A 72 -12.59 -3.89 3.77
CA LYS A 72 -12.37 -4.79 2.63
C LYS A 72 -13.60 -4.91 1.75
N ALA A 73 -14.79 -5.03 2.35
CA ALA A 73 -16.04 -5.11 1.62
C ALA A 73 -16.34 -3.85 0.79
N GLN A 74 -15.89 -2.67 1.26
CA GLN A 74 -16.09 -1.40 0.55
C GLN A 74 -15.13 -1.23 -0.63
N LEU A 75 -13.91 -1.79 -0.54
CA LEU A 75 -12.92 -1.71 -1.62
C LEU A 75 -13.03 -2.87 -2.64
N ALA A 76 -13.75 -3.93 -2.28
CA ALA A 76 -13.98 -5.11 -3.09
C ALA A 76 -15.45 -5.57 -3.00
N PRO A 77 -16.37 -4.90 -3.71
CA PRO A 77 -17.80 -5.22 -3.63
C PRO A 77 -18.16 -6.60 -4.21
N ALA A 78 -17.24 -7.25 -4.94
CA ALA A 78 -17.36 -8.63 -5.37
C ALA A 78 -16.20 -9.46 -4.80
N PRO A 79 -16.45 -10.69 -4.33
CA PRO A 79 -15.39 -11.57 -3.89
C PRO A 79 -14.43 -11.85 -5.06
N PRO A 80 -13.11 -11.66 -4.87
CA PRO A 80 -12.15 -11.99 -5.90
C PRO A 80 -12.21 -13.48 -6.24
N ALA A 81 -12.04 -13.82 -7.52
CA ALA A 81 -11.82 -15.22 -7.91
C ALA A 81 -10.66 -15.81 -7.08
N PRO A 82 -10.68 -17.11 -6.74
CA PRO A 82 -9.68 -17.74 -5.89
C PRO A 82 -8.36 -17.90 -6.66
N VAL A 83 -7.63 -16.80 -6.81
CA VAL A 83 -6.32 -16.72 -7.44
C VAL A 83 -5.31 -16.43 -6.33
N GLU A 84 -4.33 -17.31 -6.19
CA GLU A 84 -3.29 -17.15 -5.18
C GLU A 84 -2.48 -15.86 -5.46
N PRO A 85 -2.41 -14.92 -4.51
CA PRO A 85 -1.69 -13.67 -4.71
C PRO A 85 -0.18 -13.90 -4.76
N VAL A 86 0.50 -13.09 -5.58
CA VAL A 86 1.96 -13.10 -5.72
C VAL A 86 2.48 -11.70 -5.44
N MET A 87 3.50 -11.60 -4.58
CA MET A 87 4.25 -10.38 -4.26
C MET A 87 5.67 -10.46 -4.84
N VAL A 88 6.30 -9.30 -5.07
CA VAL A 88 7.70 -9.21 -5.49
C VAL A 88 8.50 -8.65 -4.33
N VAL A 89 9.21 -9.51 -3.60
CA VAL A 89 10.02 -9.10 -2.46
C VAL A 89 11.40 -8.71 -2.94
N SER A 90 11.91 -7.58 -2.48
CA SER A 90 13.23 -7.06 -2.85
C SER A 90 14.04 -6.58 -1.65
N LEU A 91 15.32 -6.98 -1.63
CA LEU A 91 16.31 -6.56 -0.63
C LEU A 91 17.70 -6.60 -1.28
N GLY A 92 18.47 -5.51 -1.12
CA GLY A 92 19.85 -5.42 -1.62
C GLY A 92 19.97 -5.61 -3.14
N GLY A 93 19.00 -5.12 -3.93
CA GLY A 93 18.99 -5.26 -5.39
C GLY A 93 18.57 -6.64 -5.92
N LYS A 94 18.39 -7.64 -5.05
CA LYS A 94 17.80 -8.93 -5.40
C LYS A 94 16.28 -8.85 -5.26
N ALA A 95 15.54 -9.32 -6.27
CA ALA A 95 14.08 -9.39 -6.25
C ALA A 95 13.58 -10.83 -6.53
N VAL A 96 12.61 -11.31 -5.75
CA VAL A 96 12.05 -12.66 -5.85
C VAL A 96 10.52 -12.59 -5.84
N LYS A 97 9.88 -13.37 -6.72
CA LYS A 97 8.42 -13.54 -6.71
C LYS A 97 8.03 -14.59 -5.69
N MET A 98 7.09 -14.26 -4.82
CA MET A 98 6.62 -15.15 -3.76
C MET A 98 5.10 -15.22 -3.76
N ARG A 99 4.56 -16.44 -3.67
CA ARG A 99 3.14 -16.66 -3.39
C ARG A 99 2.90 -16.37 -1.91
N VAL A 100 1.80 -15.69 -1.61
CA VAL A 100 1.47 -15.29 -0.24
C VAL A 100 0.06 -15.77 0.12
N LYS A 101 -0.17 -15.99 1.41
CA LYS A 101 -1.46 -16.44 1.94
C LYS A 101 -1.98 -15.46 2.98
N PRO A 102 -3.29 -15.20 3.06
CA PRO A 102 -3.84 -14.36 4.11
C PRO A 102 -3.69 -15.01 5.49
N GLY A 103 -3.84 -14.19 6.53
CA GLY A 103 -3.88 -14.65 7.92
C GLY A 103 -2.51 -14.87 8.58
N PRO A 104 -2.52 -15.27 9.88
CA PRO A 104 -1.31 -15.34 10.70
C PRO A 104 -0.33 -16.42 10.25
N GLU A 105 -0.83 -17.57 9.79
CA GLU A 105 0.01 -18.64 9.26
C GLU A 105 0.73 -18.21 7.97
N GLY A 106 -0.01 -17.55 7.06
CA GLY A 106 0.57 -17.01 5.83
C GLY A 106 1.65 -15.95 6.11
N MET A 107 1.42 -15.08 7.11
CA MET A 107 2.41 -14.09 7.55
C MET A 107 3.67 -14.78 8.12
N ALA A 108 3.51 -15.83 8.93
CA ALA A 108 4.62 -16.58 9.49
C ALA A 108 5.45 -17.25 8.37
N GLN A 109 4.78 -17.89 7.41
CA GLN A 109 5.41 -18.49 6.22
C GLN A 109 6.14 -17.43 5.38
N PHE A 110 5.51 -16.28 5.13
CA PHE A 110 6.13 -15.17 4.42
C PHE A 110 7.41 -14.71 5.14
N ARG A 111 7.34 -14.46 6.45
CA ARG A 111 8.49 -14.02 7.26
C ARG A 111 9.64 -15.02 7.20
N GLN A 112 9.34 -16.32 7.32
CA GLN A 112 10.34 -17.38 7.24
C GLN A 112 10.99 -17.44 5.85
N GLN A 113 10.19 -17.47 4.79
CA GLN A 113 10.70 -17.54 3.42
C GLN A 113 11.57 -16.32 3.07
N VAL A 114 11.19 -15.12 3.51
CA VAL A 114 12.01 -13.91 3.32
C VAL A 114 13.37 -14.07 4.00
N ARG A 115 13.42 -14.60 5.22
CA ARG A 115 14.71 -14.86 5.90
C ARG A 115 15.57 -15.84 5.13
N GLU A 116 15.00 -16.96 4.69
CA GLU A 116 15.71 -18.00 3.94
C GLU A 116 16.22 -17.47 2.59
N LEU A 117 15.38 -16.78 1.82
CA LEU A 117 15.71 -16.31 0.47
C LEU A 117 16.77 -15.21 0.46
N PHE A 118 16.82 -14.38 1.51
CA PHE A 118 17.76 -13.27 1.62
C PHE A 118 18.89 -13.52 2.64
N ASN A 119 18.98 -14.74 3.20
CA ASN A 119 19.95 -15.13 4.21
C ASN A 119 19.98 -14.16 5.41
N ILE A 120 18.80 -13.75 5.89
CA ILE A 120 18.69 -12.86 7.06
C ILE A 120 18.86 -13.72 8.33
N PRO A 121 19.87 -13.43 9.17
CA PRO A 121 20.09 -14.17 10.41
C PRO A 121 18.87 -14.16 11.35
N PRO A 122 18.67 -15.20 12.18
CA PRO A 122 17.48 -15.31 13.02
C PRO A 122 17.38 -14.21 14.10
N ASP A 123 18.54 -13.71 14.54
CA ASP A 123 18.76 -12.63 15.50
C ASP A 123 18.61 -11.23 14.89
N VAL A 124 18.60 -11.12 13.56
CA VAL A 124 18.38 -9.86 12.86
C VAL A 124 16.89 -9.65 12.61
N GLU A 125 16.38 -8.51 13.09
CA GLU A 125 15.07 -8.02 12.73
C GLU A 125 15.12 -7.30 11.38
N PHE A 126 14.05 -7.43 10.61
CA PHE A 126 13.88 -6.74 9.34
C PHE A 126 12.50 -6.10 9.29
N GLU A 127 12.40 -5.01 8.56
CA GLU A 127 11.15 -4.31 8.33
C GLU A 127 10.71 -4.49 6.87
N CYS A 128 9.39 -4.56 6.66
CA CYS A 128 8.80 -4.60 5.33
C CYS A 128 8.07 -3.30 5.03
N SER A 129 8.18 -2.82 3.80
CA SER A 129 7.32 -1.79 3.22
C SER A 129 6.63 -2.39 2.00
N PHE A 130 5.30 -2.38 2.00
CA PHE A 130 4.47 -2.95 0.94
C PHE A 130 3.96 -1.84 0.02
N LYS A 131 4.33 -1.89 -1.26
CA LYS A 131 3.83 -0.96 -2.27
C LYS A 131 2.68 -1.58 -3.04
N CYS A 132 1.47 -1.16 -2.70
CA CYS A 132 0.23 -1.74 -3.24
C CYS A 132 -0.43 -0.79 -4.24
N LYS A 133 -1.08 -1.36 -5.27
CA LYS A 133 -2.06 -0.63 -6.07
C LYS A 133 -3.43 -0.79 -5.42
N ALA A 134 -3.98 0.30 -4.90
CA ALA A 134 -5.32 0.32 -4.33
C ALA A 134 -6.37 0.12 -5.44
N PRO A 135 -7.57 -0.41 -5.12
CA PRO A 135 -8.65 -0.56 -6.11
C PRO A 135 -9.07 0.74 -6.78
N SER A 136 -8.83 1.88 -6.14
CA SER A 136 -9.02 3.20 -6.72
C SER A 136 -8.04 3.56 -7.85
N GLY A 137 -6.99 2.77 -8.05
CA GLY A 137 -5.93 3.00 -9.03
C GLY A 137 -4.65 3.61 -8.44
N ASP A 138 -4.74 4.26 -7.29
CA ASP A 138 -3.61 4.92 -6.63
C ASP A 138 -2.64 3.92 -6.01
N THR A 139 -1.35 4.29 -5.99
CA THR A 139 -0.34 3.50 -5.28
C THR A 139 -0.26 3.96 -3.84
N ILE A 140 -0.30 3.02 -2.91
CA ILE A 140 -0.16 3.24 -1.48
C ILE A 140 1.05 2.46 -0.96
N GLN A 141 1.73 3.01 0.04
CA GLN A 141 2.79 2.34 0.76
C GLN A 141 2.28 2.01 2.17
N LEU A 142 2.43 0.75 2.57
CA LEU A 142 2.04 0.25 3.88
C LEU A 142 3.31 -0.23 4.60
N ASP A 143 3.62 0.38 5.73
CA ASP A 143 4.86 0.09 6.45
C ASP A 143 4.65 -0.96 7.55
N GLY A 144 5.70 -1.73 7.80
CA GLY A 144 5.77 -2.76 8.83
C GLY A 144 5.05 -4.06 8.49
N LEU A 145 5.50 -5.16 9.10
CA LEU A 145 4.88 -6.48 8.96
C LEU A 145 3.41 -6.52 9.43
N ALA A 146 3.00 -5.61 10.31
CA ALA A 146 1.60 -5.48 10.73
C ALA A 146 0.65 -5.17 9.56
N SER A 147 1.17 -4.59 8.48
CA SER A 147 0.43 -4.28 7.25
C SER A 147 0.30 -5.46 6.28
N TYR A 148 0.88 -6.63 6.61
CA TYR A 148 0.90 -7.81 5.72
C TYR A 148 -0.49 -8.23 5.23
N GLU A 149 -1.48 -8.17 6.11
CA GLU A 149 -2.84 -8.63 5.83
C GLU A 149 -3.54 -7.74 4.79
N ALA A 150 -3.41 -6.42 4.96
CA ALA A 150 -3.88 -5.44 4.00
C ALA A 150 -3.14 -5.54 2.65
N ALA A 151 -1.82 -5.71 2.67
CA ALA A 151 -1.02 -5.90 1.45
C ALA A 151 -1.45 -7.16 0.68
N THR A 152 -1.68 -8.27 1.39
CA THR A 152 -2.16 -9.53 0.81
C THR A 152 -3.57 -9.38 0.23
N HIS A 153 -4.44 -8.60 0.87
CA HIS A 153 -5.75 -8.29 0.33
C HIS A 153 -5.63 -7.50 -0.99
N CYS A 154 -4.82 -6.44 -1.04
CA CYS A 154 -4.56 -5.71 -2.28
C CYS A 154 -3.99 -6.62 -3.39
N ALA A 155 -3.03 -7.48 -3.06
CA ALA A 155 -2.46 -8.43 -3.99
C ALA A 155 -3.50 -9.41 -4.54
N SER A 156 -4.43 -9.88 -3.70
CA SER A 156 -5.55 -10.75 -4.09
C SER A 156 -6.49 -10.07 -5.08
N LEU A 157 -6.87 -8.81 -4.83
CA LEU A 157 -7.71 -8.04 -5.75
C LEU A 157 -7.03 -7.86 -7.11
N MET A 158 -5.74 -7.52 -7.11
CA MET A 158 -4.97 -7.37 -8.35
C MET A 158 -4.81 -8.71 -9.08
N ALA A 159 -4.64 -9.82 -8.36
CA ALA A 159 -4.56 -11.16 -8.95
C ALA A 159 -5.87 -11.55 -9.64
N ALA A 160 -7.01 -11.33 -8.99
CA ALA A 160 -8.32 -11.58 -9.58
C ALA A 160 -8.59 -10.69 -10.80
N GLN A 161 -8.24 -9.41 -10.76
CA GLN A 161 -8.39 -8.50 -11.91
C GLN A 161 -7.55 -8.94 -13.12
N ARG A 162 -6.31 -9.40 -12.88
CA ARG A 162 -5.44 -9.95 -13.94
C ARG A 162 -6.04 -11.22 -14.54
N ALA A 163 -6.52 -12.14 -13.71
CA ALA A 163 -7.16 -13.37 -14.18
C ALA A 163 -8.40 -13.09 -15.02
N ALA A 164 -9.30 -12.21 -14.55
CA ALA A 164 -10.49 -11.82 -15.30
C ALA A 164 -10.15 -11.19 -16.67
N THR A 165 -9.10 -10.37 -16.72
CA THR A 165 -8.64 -9.77 -17.97
C THR A 165 -8.02 -10.79 -18.92
N ALA A 166 -7.23 -11.74 -18.41
CA ALA A 166 -6.66 -12.83 -19.20
C ALA A 166 -7.77 -13.72 -19.81
N SER A 167 -8.78 -14.09 -19.02
CA SER A 167 -9.90 -14.90 -19.50
C SER A 167 -10.70 -14.20 -20.60
N ARG A 168 -10.94 -12.89 -20.48
CA ARG A 168 -11.61 -12.11 -21.54
C ARG A 168 -10.81 -12.09 -22.84
N ARG A 169 -9.47 -11.96 -22.76
CA ARG A 169 -8.60 -11.98 -23.96
C ARG A 169 -8.59 -13.35 -24.64
N ALA A 170 -8.58 -14.42 -23.87
CA ALA A 170 -8.63 -15.79 -24.40
C ALA A 170 -9.96 -16.08 -25.12
N ALA A 171 -11.09 -15.58 -24.58
CA ALA A 171 -12.41 -15.73 -25.20
C ALA A 171 -12.60 -14.92 -26.49
N SER A 172 -11.85 -13.83 -26.66
CA SER A 172 -11.90 -12.98 -27.87
C SER A 172 -10.93 -13.39 -28.99
N ALA A 173 -10.15 -14.47 -28.82
CA ALA A 173 -9.25 -14.94 -29.86
C ALA A 173 -10.05 -15.59 -31.02
N PRO A 174 -9.86 -15.16 -32.29
CA PRO A 174 -10.61 -15.70 -33.41
C PRO A 174 -10.27 -17.20 -33.63
N PRO A 175 -11.25 -18.07 -33.92
CA PRO A 175 -11.07 -19.51 -34.09
C PRO A 175 -10.37 -19.93 -35.40
N TYR A 176 -9.81 -19.00 -36.18
CA TYR A 176 -9.27 -19.26 -37.51
C TYR A 176 -7.76 -19.15 -37.57
N ALA A 177 -7.07 -20.22 -37.15
CA ALA A 177 -5.79 -20.62 -37.71
C ALA A 177 -5.64 -22.14 -37.61
N HIS A 178 -6.64 -22.87 -38.13
CA HIS A 178 -6.44 -24.27 -38.50
C HIS A 178 -5.53 -24.28 -39.72
N ARG A 179 -4.22 -24.17 -39.49
CA ARG A 179 -3.22 -24.35 -40.53
C ARG A 179 -3.27 -25.83 -40.90
N SER A 180 -3.82 -26.13 -42.07
CA SER A 180 -3.76 -27.45 -42.69
C SER A 180 -2.30 -27.91 -42.72
N ALA A 181 -1.96 -28.81 -41.79
CA ALA A 181 -0.72 -29.55 -41.83
C ALA A 181 -0.93 -30.72 -42.79
N VAL A 182 -0.31 -30.64 -43.96
CA VAL A 182 -0.10 -31.76 -44.87
C VAL A 182 0.96 -32.67 -44.22
N PRO A 183 0.71 -33.97 -44.01
CA PRO A 183 1.75 -34.90 -43.56
C PRO A 183 2.54 -35.43 -44.76
N PRO A 184 3.86 -35.59 -44.63
CA PRO A 184 4.46 -36.81 -45.16
C PRO A 184 5.38 -37.53 -44.16
N GLN A 185 5.01 -38.79 -43.98
CA GLN A 185 5.74 -40.03 -43.70
C GLN A 185 7.19 -40.05 -43.16
N GLU A 186 7.35 -41.01 -42.25
CA GLU A 186 8.54 -41.65 -41.68
C GLU A 186 9.59 -42.05 -42.72
N ILE A 187 10.90 -42.10 -42.39
CA ILE A 187 11.70 -43.29 -41.96
C ILE A 187 13.10 -42.84 -41.47
N GLY A 188 13.66 -43.48 -40.42
CA GLY A 188 15.08 -43.87 -40.39
C GLY A 188 16.12 -43.07 -39.58
N ALA A 189 16.32 -43.51 -38.33
CA ALA A 189 17.59 -43.93 -37.68
C ALA A 189 18.85 -43.02 -37.52
N THR A 190 19.50 -43.21 -36.35
CA THR A 190 20.92 -43.00 -35.94
C THR A 190 21.44 -41.62 -35.49
N THR A 191 21.57 -41.46 -34.15
CA THR A 191 22.69 -40.98 -33.27
C THR A 191 23.92 -40.23 -33.83
N PRO A 192 24.82 -39.65 -33.00
CA PRO A 192 24.69 -38.55 -32.02
C PRO A 192 25.80 -37.45 -32.22
N ASP A 193 25.85 -36.48 -31.30
CA ASP A 193 26.98 -35.58 -30.99
C ASP A 193 27.17 -34.26 -31.79
N GLU A 194 27.83 -33.31 -31.12
CA GLU A 194 28.48 -32.09 -31.62
C GLU A 194 27.77 -30.71 -31.48
N GLN A 195 28.05 -30.10 -30.31
CA GLN A 195 28.72 -28.79 -30.15
C GLN A 195 28.17 -27.47 -30.77
N GLN A 196 27.96 -26.51 -29.85
CA GLN A 196 28.64 -25.18 -29.81
C GLN A 196 27.90 -23.91 -30.29
N GLN A 197 28.16 -22.84 -29.49
CA GLN A 197 27.93 -21.39 -29.67
C GLN A 197 26.50 -20.88 -29.48
N GLN A 198 26.13 -20.16 -28.40
CA GLN A 198 26.77 -19.03 -27.69
C GLN A 198 26.99 -17.81 -28.58
N GLN A 199 25.95 -16.97 -28.74
CA GLN A 199 26.07 -15.59 -29.19
C GLN A 199 25.12 -14.66 -28.41
N LEU A 200 25.73 -13.87 -27.54
CA LEU A 200 25.24 -12.59 -27.02
C LEU A 200 25.20 -11.56 -28.16
N PRO A 201 24.24 -10.62 -28.15
CA PRO A 201 24.52 -9.27 -28.64
C PRO A 201 24.79 -8.34 -27.45
N GLN A 202 26.03 -7.88 -27.38
CA GLN A 202 26.46 -6.74 -26.56
C GLN A 202 26.20 -5.42 -27.30
N GLN A 203 25.73 -4.44 -26.53
CA GLN A 203 26.06 -3.01 -26.54
C GLN A 203 25.72 -2.14 -27.77
N GLN A 204 25.11 -0.98 -27.51
CA GLN A 204 25.79 0.34 -27.46
C GLN A 204 24.77 1.48 -27.23
N GLY A 205 25.06 2.36 -26.26
CA GLY A 205 24.47 3.71 -26.17
C GLY A 205 25.13 4.67 -27.18
N PRO A 206 25.16 6.01 -27.01
CA PRO A 206 24.71 6.84 -25.87
C PRO A 206 23.94 8.13 -26.32
N ASN A 207 23.78 9.07 -25.38
CA ASN A 207 23.52 10.51 -25.51
C ASN A 207 22.08 11.03 -25.37
N GLY A 208 21.94 12.00 -24.46
CA GLY A 208 20.77 12.87 -24.38
C GLY A 208 20.65 13.60 -23.05
N HIS A 209 21.56 14.53 -22.77
CA HIS A 209 21.39 15.59 -21.78
C HIS A 209 20.08 16.36 -22.04
N HIS A 210 19.30 16.63 -20.99
CA HIS A 210 18.60 17.92 -20.86
C HIS A 210 18.31 18.26 -19.40
N HIS A 211 18.90 19.36 -18.96
CA HIS A 211 18.49 20.16 -17.81
C HIS A 211 17.14 20.84 -18.07
N SER A 212 16.30 20.95 -17.03
CA SER A 212 15.40 22.09 -16.75
C SER A 212 14.77 21.87 -15.37
N HIS A 213 15.25 22.58 -14.34
CA HIS A 213 14.74 23.86 -13.81
C HIS A 213 13.43 23.78 -13.02
N HIS A 214 13.60 23.89 -11.69
CA HIS A 214 12.86 24.73 -10.74
C HIS A 214 11.36 25.03 -10.99
N HIS A 215 10.52 24.56 -10.06
CA HIS A 215 9.68 25.48 -9.25
C HIS A 215 9.15 24.77 -7.99
N SER A 216 9.71 25.16 -6.85
CA SER A 216 9.24 24.82 -5.51
C SER A 216 8.27 25.91 -5.06
N HIS A 217 6.98 25.60 -4.97
CA HIS A 217 6.03 26.42 -4.22
C HIS A 217 5.93 25.86 -2.80
N SER A 218 6.66 26.48 -1.87
CA SER A 218 6.48 26.30 -0.43
C SER A 218 5.26 27.09 0.02
N GLY A 219 4.12 26.41 0.17
CA GLY A 219 2.94 26.93 0.85
C GLY A 219 3.14 26.81 2.36
N HIS A 220 3.37 27.95 3.00
CA HIS A 220 3.52 28.13 4.44
C HIS A 220 2.18 27.86 5.14
N LEU A 221 2.03 26.70 5.80
CA LEU A 221 0.88 26.40 6.66
C LEU A 221 1.33 26.54 8.12
N ALA A 222 0.76 27.56 8.76
CA ALA A 222 0.99 27.93 10.14
C ALA A 222 0.68 26.76 11.09
N HIS A 223 1.71 26.28 11.79
CA HIS A 223 1.58 25.34 12.88
C HIS A 223 1.10 26.11 14.12
N HIS A 224 -0.20 26.07 14.41
CA HIS A 224 -0.74 26.50 15.70
C HIS A 224 -0.34 25.44 16.76
N GLN A 225 0.82 25.67 17.38
CA GLN A 225 1.34 24.84 18.45
C GLN A 225 0.73 25.32 19.78
N TYR A 226 -0.27 24.60 20.27
CA TYR A 226 -0.81 24.79 21.62
C TYR A 226 0.25 24.33 22.64
N HIS A 227 0.97 25.29 23.23
CA HIS A 227 1.79 25.07 24.42
C HIS A 227 0.86 24.95 25.63
N ILE A 228 0.66 23.72 26.10
CA ILE A 228 0.17 23.45 27.45
C ILE A 228 1.40 23.34 28.35
N SER A 229 1.63 24.38 29.15
CA SER A 229 2.68 24.42 30.17
C SER A 229 2.32 23.50 31.34
N PRO A 230 3.16 22.52 31.72
CA PRO A 230 3.03 21.85 33.01
C PRO A 230 3.66 22.70 34.14
N PRO A 231 3.13 22.63 35.37
CA PRO A 231 3.71 23.36 36.50
C PRO A 231 5.02 22.72 36.97
N HIS A 232 5.91 23.60 37.42
CA HIS A 232 7.26 23.34 37.91
C HIS A 232 7.32 22.25 38.98
N SER A 233 8.27 21.33 38.85
CA SER A 233 8.74 20.46 39.93
C SER A 233 10.24 20.24 39.85
N LEU A 234 10.87 20.71 40.93
CA LEU A 234 12.20 20.57 41.50
C LEU A 234 13.26 19.68 40.80
N ALA A 235 14.46 20.25 40.77
CA ALA A 235 15.70 19.73 40.22
C ALA A 235 16.23 18.47 40.93
N THR A 236 16.82 17.56 40.12
CA THR A 236 17.78 16.53 40.55
C THR A 236 18.87 16.35 39.49
N PRO A 237 20.09 15.97 39.89
CA PRO A 237 21.29 16.12 39.08
C PRO A 237 21.45 15.10 37.94
N THR A 238 22.09 15.60 36.89
CA THR A 238 22.55 14.91 35.67
C THR A 238 23.51 13.76 35.97
N VAL A 239 23.15 12.56 35.50
CA VAL A 239 24.10 11.46 35.25
C VAL A 239 23.98 11.09 33.78
N SER A 240 25.05 11.34 33.03
CA SER A 240 25.19 11.00 31.61
C SER A 240 25.54 9.52 31.45
N PRO A 241 24.82 8.75 30.61
CA PRO A 241 25.38 7.57 30.00
C PRO A 241 25.83 7.88 28.57
N SER A 242 27.15 7.84 28.36
CA SER A 242 27.75 7.72 27.03
C SER A 242 27.43 6.33 26.48
N SER A 243 26.39 6.23 25.66
CA SER A 243 26.12 5.04 24.86
C SER A 243 26.42 5.34 23.40
N ASN A 244 27.53 4.77 22.93
CA ASN A 244 27.92 4.72 21.52
C ASN A 244 26.87 3.89 20.77
N GLN A 245 25.82 4.54 20.28
CA GLN A 245 24.73 3.90 19.54
C GLN A 245 25.22 3.68 18.11
N GLN A 246 25.89 2.54 17.92
CA GLN A 246 26.22 2.01 16.62
C GLN A 246 24.91 1.68 15.90
N GLN A 247 24.49 2.58 15.00
CA GLN A 247 23.31 2.39 14.15
C GLN A 247 23.56 1.15 13.27
N HIS A 248 23.01 0.02 13.69
CA HIS A 248 22.92 -1.15 12.82
C HIS A 248 22.09 -0.74 11.59
N PRO A 249 22.53 -1.05 10.36
CA PRO A 249 21.75 -0.79 9.18
C PRO A 249 20.43 -1.55 9.29
N GLN A 250 19.32 -0.83 9.42
CA GLN A 250 17.99 -1.45 9.34
C GLN A 250 17.81 -1.96 7.91
N HIS A 251 17.68 -3.28 7.75
CA HIS A 251 17.41 -3.91 6.47
C HIS A 251 15.94 -3.66 6.11
N GLN A 252 15.68 -2.62 5.32
CA GLN A 252 14.36 -2.33 4.77
C GLN A 252 14.11 -3.22 3.56
N ILE A 253 13.04 -4.01 3.63
CA ILE A 253 12.59 -4.88 2.54
C ILE A 253 11.43 -4.18 1.83
N LEU A 254 11.56 -4.01 0.51
CA LEU A 254 10.49 -3.47 -0.32
C LEU A 254 9.73 -4.62 -0.98
N VAL A 255 8.41 -4.62 -0.82
CA VAL A 255 7.47 -5.68 -1.28
C VAL A 255 6.44 -5.11 -2.24
#